data_AF-A0A965KFV7-F1
#
_entry.id   AF-A0A965KFV7-F1
#
_cell.length_a   1.000
_cell.length_b   1.000
_cell.length_c   1.000
_cell.angle_alpha   90.00
_cell.angle_beta   90.00
_cell.angle_gamma   90.00
#
_symmetry.space_group_name_H-M   'P 1'
#
loop_
_entity.id
_entity.type
_entity.pdbx_description
1 polymer ?
#
loop_
_entity_poly.entity_id
_entity_poly.type
_entity_poly.pdbx_seq_one_letter_code
_entity_poly.pdbx_strand_id
1 'polypeptide(L)'
;MAHAPQHSSERPEMLNRVQPADLPRAELVLNDRNFHWVTDKVCGIVEQPTPRWWKIIFAMALFVASFTGVGLFYLVSTGTGTWGLRSPVGWGWAIVNFVFWVGIGHAGTLISAILCLLRQKWRTSINRAAEAMTIFAVMCAGIFPLFHVGRVWFAWWLFPLPNPDLGAIRDRAKTWWRKAFYSLLALGWRGGNRQWSNFEMAYLLLAGLSTPLVLSVHTIVSFDFAVSNVPGWHTTIFPPYFVAGAIFS
;
A
#
# COMPACT_ATOMS: atom_id res chain seq x y z
N MET A 1 -54.85 4.95 -1.86
CA MET A 1 -53.51 5.10 -1.27
C MET A 1 -53.24 3.86 -0.44
N ALA A 2 -52.47 2.91 -0.96
CA ALA A 2 -52.22 1.63 -0.32
C ALA A 2 -51.08 1.79 0.71
N HIS A 3 -51.41 1.60 1.98
CA HIS A 3 -50.42 1.46 3.04
C HIS A 3 -49.83 0.05 2.98
N ALA A 4 -48.50 -0.05 2.84
CA ALA A 4 -47.79 -1.33 2.96
C ALA A 4 -47.91 -1.86 4.41
N PRO A 5 -48.15 -3.17 4.60
CA PRO A 5 -48.24 -3.75 5.94
C PRO A 5 -46.89 -3.67 6.65
N GLN A 6 -46.91 -3.27 7.92
CA GLN A 6 -45.77 -3.30 8.81
C GLN A 6 -45.37 -4.77 9.02
N HIS A 7 -44.26 -5.18 8.42
CA HIS A 7 -43.66 -6.48 8.71
C HIS A 7 -43.09 -6.39 10.14
N SER A 8 -43.82 -6.93 11.12
CA SER A 8 -43.25 -7.30 12.42
C SER A 8 -42.05 -8.20 12.13
N SER A 9 -40.85 -7.76 12.51
CA SER A 9 -39.63 -8.54 12.35
C SER A 9 -39.68 -9.71 13.34
N GLU A 10 -40.38 -10.78 12.98
CA GLU A 10 -40.32 -12.04 13.71
C GLU A 10 -38.88 -12.54 13.70
N ARG A 11 -38.37 -12.88 14.89
CA ARG A 11 -37.04 -13.41 15.08
C ARG A 11 -36.90 -14.69 14.24
N PRO A 12 -35.92 -14.81 13.34
CA PRO A 12 -35.80 -15.97 12.47
C PRO A 12 -35.69 -17.27 13.29
N GLU A 13 -36.42 -18.31 12.89
CA GLU A 13 -36.60 -19.56 13.63
C GLU A 13 -35.25 -20.24 14.03
N MET A 14 -34.21 -20.02 13.23
CA MET A 14 -32.83 -20.44 13.52
C MET A 14 -32.27 -19.89 14.84
N LEU A 15 -32.62 -18.64 15.21
CA LEU A 15 -32.21 -18.01 16.48
C LEU A 15 -33.01 -18.52 17.69
N ASN A 16 -34.07 -19.30 17.48
CA ASN A 16 -34.76 -20.00 18.56
C ASN A 16 -34.13 -21.37 18.84
N ARG A 17 -33.41 -21.96 17.86
CA ARG A 17 -32.72 -23.25 17.99
C ARG A 17 -31.29 -23.12 18.51
N VAL A 18 -30.66 -21.96 18.29
CA VAL A 18 -29.33 -21.62 18.78
C VAL A 18 -29.52 -20.49 19.78
N GLN A 19 -29.09 -20.66 21.03
CA GLN A 19 -28.88 -19.53 21.93
C GLN A 19 -27.54 -18.90 21.56
N PRO A 20 -27.48 -17.81 20.75
CA PRO A 20 -26.22 -17.16 20.48
C PRO A 20 -25.66 -16.64 21.81
N ALA A 21 -24.40 -16.93 22.09
CA ALA A 21 -23.71 -16.27 23.18
C ALA A 21 -23.67 -14.76 22.88
N ASP A 22 -24.27 -13.94 23.74
CA ASP A 22 -24.09 -12.49 23.71
C ASP A 22 -22.64 -12.19 24.12
N LEU A 23 -21.75 -12.19 23.14
CA LEU A 23 -20.36 -11.79 23.31
C LEU A 23 -20.31 -10.26 23.24
N PRO A 24 -20.14 -9.55 24.37
CA PRO A 24 -19.96 -8.11 24.31
C PRO A 24 -18.74 -7.79 23.46
N ARG A 25 -18.84 -6.77 22.61
CA ARG A 25 -17.70 -6.32 21.82
C ARG A 25 -16.62 -5.83 22.79
N ALA A 26 -15.43 -6.40 22.68
CA ALA A 26 -14.28 -5.92 23.44
C ALA A 26 -14.04 -4.44 23.15
N GLU A 27 -13.73 -3.69 24.21
CA GLU A 27 -13.39 -2.28 24.09
C GLU A 27 -12.03 -2.15 23.40
N LEU A 28 -11.96 -1.30 22.37
CA LEU A 28 -10.74 -1.10 21.58
C LEU A 28 -9.74 -0.13 22.25
N VAL A 29 -10.24 0.77 23.10
CA VAL A 29 -9.44 1.76 23.82
C VAL A 29 -9.66 1.58 25.30
N LEU A 30 -8.67 1.01 25.99
CA LEU A 30 -8.79 0.71 27.42
C LEU A 30 -8.57 1.96 28.28
N ASN A 31 -9.17 1.97 29.47
CA ASN A 31 -9.01 2.99 30.52
C ASN A 31 -9.62 4.37 30.20
N ASP A 32 -10.75 4.42 29.47
CA ASP A 32 -11.57 5.62 29.27
C ASP A 32 -10.77 6.89 28.92
N ARG A 33 -9.82 6.76 27.98
CA ARG A 33 -8.90 7.86 27.62
C ARG A 33 -9.64 8.95 26.86
N ASN A 34 -9.46 10.21 27.27
CA ASN A 34 -10.00 11.36 26.55
C ASN A 34 -9.18 11.69 25.28
N PHE A 35 -9.75 12.49 24.37
CA PHE A 35 -9.08 12.88 23.12
C PHE A 35 -7.77 13.65 23.34
N HIS A 36 -7.72 14.52 24.36
CA HIS A 36 -6.52 15.29 24.67
C HIS A 36 -5.34 14.39 25.01
N TRP A 37 -5.56 13.34 25.81
CA TRP A 37 -4.54 12.36 26.18
C TRP A 37 -4.00 11.63 24.94
N VAL A 38 -4.86 11.24 24.00
CA VAL A 38 -4.44 10.57 22.76
C VAL A 38 -3.57 11.50 21.93
N THR A 39 -3.99 12.75 21.75
CA THR A 39 -3.22 13.75 21.02
C THR A 39 -1.86 13.98 21.67
N ASP A 40 -1.82 14.24 22.98
CA ASP A 40 -0.58 14.45 23.73
C ASP A 40 0.39 13.27 23.61
N LYS A 41 -0.11 12.03 23.71
CA LYS A 41 0.73 10.83 23.55
C LYS A 41 1.26 10.64 22.14
N VAL A 42 0.46 10.87 21.11
CA VAL A 42 0.89 10.70 19.71
C VAL A 42 1.85 11.82 19.30
N CYS A 43 1.53 13.08 19.63
CA CYS A 43 2.39 14.22 19.36
C CYS A 43 3.70 14.14 20.16
N GLY A 44 3.65 13.66 21.41
CA GLY A 44 4.81 13.49 22.26
C GLY A 44 5.89 12.56 21.67
N ILE A 45 5.53 11.59 20.83
CA ILE A 45 6.51 10.74 20.11
C ILE A 45 7.38 11.57 19.15
N VAL A 46 6.80 12.62 18.56
CA VAL A 46 7.46 13.48 17.56
C VAL A 46 8.15 14.67 18.24
N GLU A 47 7.55 15.22 19.29
CA GLU A 47 8.04 16.42 19.98
C GLU A 47 9.22 16.14 20.92
N GLN A 48 9.31 14.94 21.49
CA GLN A 48 10.41 14.58 22.39
C GLN A 48 11.74 14.41 21.65
N PRO A 49 12.88 14.74 22.28
CA PRO A 49 14.18 14.53 21.66
C PRO A 49 14.38 13.04 21.36
N THR A 50 14.84 12.76 20.14
CA THR A 50 15.01 11.37 19.67
C THR A 50 15.95 10.58 20.59
N PRO A 51 15.49 9.45 21.14
CA PRO A 51 16.27 8.70 22.11
C PRO A 51 17.49 8.06 21.44
N ARG A 52 18.57 7.86 22.23
CA ARG A 52 19.85 7.36 21.71
C ARG A 52 19.74 5.99 21.02
N TRP A 53 18.91 5.09 21.57
CA TRP A 53 18.68 3.76 20.99
C TRP A 53 18.09 3.85 19.58
N TRP A 54 17.18 4.79 19.33
CA TRP A 54 16.56 4.98 18.02
C TRP A 54 17.60 5.44 17.01
N LYS A 55 18.50 6.35 17.39
CA LYS A 55 19.61 6.81 16.54
C LYS A 55 20.56 5.68 16.16
N ILE A 56 20.86 4.78 17.11
CA ILE A 56 21.74 3.63 16.86
C ILE A 56 21.09 2.66 15.86
N ILE A 57 19.82 2.29 16.07
CA ILE A 57 19.08 1.42 15.16
C ILE A 57 18.94 2.07 13.79
N PHE A 58 18.63 3.36 13.73
CA PHE A 58 18.50 4.11 12.49
C PHE A 58 19.82 4.17 11.72
N ALA A 59 20.94 4.44 12.42
CA ALA A 59 22.27 4.42 11.81
C ALA A 59 22.64 3.03 11.29
N MET A 60 22.31 1.97 12.03
CA MET A 60 22.51 0.59 11.58
C MET A 60 21.66 0.25 10.36
N ALA A 61 20.38 0.65 10.35
CA ALA A 61 19.49 0.47 9.20
C ALA A 61 20.00 1.22 7.96
N LEU A 62 20.47 2.46 8.12
CA LEU A 62 21.09 3.23 7.04
C LEU A 62 22.39 2.60 6.54
N PHE A 63 23.21 2.08 7.45
CA PHE A 63 24.43 1.37 7.09
C PHE A 63 24.11 0.13 6.26
N VAL A 64 23.16 -0.71 6.69
CA VAL A 64 22.70 -1.88 5.90
C VAL A 64 22.10 -1.44 4.56
N ALA A 65 21.27 -0.39 4.54
CA ALA A 65 20.69 0.13 3.30
C ALA A 65 21.76 0.66 2.32
N SER A 66 22.90 1.14 2.82
CA SER A 66 24.01 1.60 1.97
C SER A 66 24.61 0.46 1.13
N PHE A 67 24.59 -0.79 1.62
CA PHE A 67 25.02 -1.95 0.83
C PHE A 67 24.14 -2.16 -0.39
N THR A 68 22.84 -1.87 -0.30
CA THR A 68 21.95 -1.90 -1.46
C THR A 68 22.39 -0.87 -2.49
N GLY A 69 22.69 0.36 -2.07
CA GLY A 69 23.19 1.41 -2.97
C GLY A 69 24.50 1.03 -3.67
N VAL A 70 25.48 0.53 -2.90
CA VAL A 70 26.77 0.07 -3.44
C VAL A 70 26.58 -1.13 -4.37
N GLY A 71 25.74 -2.10 -3.99
CA GLY A 71 25.43 -3.28 -4.79
C GLY A 71 24.74 -2.94 -6.11
N LEU A 72 23.81 -1.97 -6.11
CA LEU A 72 23.16 -1.48 -7.33
C LEU A 72 24.17 -0.75 -8.23
N PHE A 73 25.05 0.07 -7.67
CA PHE A 73 26.11 0.71 -8.45
C PHE A 73 27.03 -0.33 -9.12
N TYR A 74 27.48 -1.33 -8.34
CA TYR A 74 28.28 -2.42 -8.86
C TYR A 74 27.55 -3.18 -9.97
N LEU A 75 26.29 -3.57 -9.74
CA LEU A 75 25.43 -4.25 -10.72
C LEU A 75 25.33 -3.49 -12.05
N VAL A 76 25.08 -2.18 -12.01
CA VAL A 76 24.98 -1.38 -13.24
C VAL A 76 26.33 -1.26 -13.94
N SER A 77 27.43 -1.20 -13.19
CA SER A 77 28.77 -1.08 -13.76
C SER A 77 29.30 -2.38 -14.40
N THR A 78 28.97 -3.55 -13.84
CA THR A 78 29.47 -4.85 -14.30
C THR A 78 28.45 -5.65 -15.12
N GLY A 79 27.18 -5.28 -15.04
CA GLY A 79 26.06 -6.00 -15.66
C GLY A 79 25.39 -7.03 -14.75
N THR A 80 24.23 -7.52 -15.20
CA THR A 80 23.32 -8.41 -14.45
C THR A 80 23.83 -9.84 -14.25
N GLY A 81 24.92 -10.22 -14.93
CA GLY A 81 25.56 -11.53 -14.77
C GLY A 81 26.11 -11.78 -13.36
N THR A 82 26.36 -10.73 -12.57
CA THR A 82 26.86 -10.83 -11.19
C THR A 82 25.86 -11.48 -10.22
N TRP A 83 24.57 -11.49 -10.58
CA TRP A 83 23.52 -12.19 -9.83
C TRP A 83 23.55 -13.71 -10.00
N GLY A 84 24.45 -14.26 -10.80
CA GLY A 84 24.59 -15.70 -10.98
C GLY A 84 23.44 -16.34 -11.77
N LEU A 85 22.70 -15.54 -12.54
CA LEU A 85 21.68 -16.02 -13.48
C LEU A 85 22.34 -16.90 -14.53
N ARG A 86 21.69 -18.00 -14.91
CA ARG A 86 22.20 -18.96 -15.91
C ARG A 86 21.10 -19.26 -16.90
N SER A 87 21.39 -19.26 -18.20
CA SER A 87 20.44 -19.80 -19.17
C SER A 87 20.19 -21.29 -18.87
N PRO A 88 18.93 -21.76 -18.75
CA PRO A 88 17.68 -21.08 -19.15
C PRO A 88 16.97 -20.25 -18.05
N VAL A 89 17.43 -20.30 -16.79
CA VAL A 89 16.84 -19.59 -15.65
C VAL A 89 17.32 -18.12 -15.60
N GLY A 90 16.66 -17.26 -16.37
CA GLY A 90 16.92 -15.82 -16.43
C GLY A 90 16.33 -15.00 -15.28
N TRP A 91 15.42 -15.58 -14.49
CA TRP A 91 14.80 -14.96 -13.32
C TRP A 91 15.25 -15.67 -12.05
N GLY A 92 15.60 -14.90 -11.03
CA GLY A 92 16.07 -15.41 -9.75
C GLY A 92 15.62 -14.53 -8.60
N TRP A 93 16.52 -14.27 -7.65
CA TRP A 93 16.22 -13.50 -6.44
C TRP A 93 15.63 -12.11 -6.68
N ALA A 94 15.96 -11.45 -7.79
CA ALA A 94 15.39 -10.12 -8.09
C ALA A 94 13.88 -10.17 -8.28
N ILE A 95 13.36 -11.13 -9.05
CA ILE A 95 11.91 -11.30 -9.26
C ILE A 95 11.24 -11.87 -8.02
N VAL A 96 11.88 -12.81 -7.31
CA VAL A 96 11.34 -13.34 -6.04
C VAL A 96 11.16 -12.21 -5.02
N ASN A 97 12.18 -11.37 -4.83
CA ASN A 97 12.10 -10.22 -3.92
C ASN A 97 11.12 -9.17 -4.43
N PHE A 98 11.02 -8.94 -5.74
CA PHE A 98 9.99 -8.06 -6.31
C PHE A 98 8.59 -8.51 -5.88
N VAL A 99 8.21 -9.76 -6.16
CA VAL A 99 6.89 -10.30 -5.80
C VAL A 99 6.69 -10.24 -4.28
N PHE A 100 7.72 -10.57 -3.50
CA PHE A 100 7.66 -10.52 -2.03
C PHE A 100 7.41 -9.10 -1.49
N TRP A 101 8.14 -8.10 -1.98
CA TRP A 101 8.00 -6.71 -1.53
C TRP A 101 6.68 -6.09 -2.00
N VAL A 102 6.21 -6.42 -3.21
CA VAL A 102 4.84 -6.07 -3.61
C VAL A 102 3.87 -6.75 -2.65
N GLY A 103 4.05 -8.04 -2.33
CA GLY A 103 3.26 -8.81 -1.35
C GLY A 103 3.02 -8.07 -0.04
N ILE A 104 4.10 -7.72 0.65
CA ILE A 104 4.07 -6.95 1.91
C ILE A 104 3.28 -5.65 1.75
N GLY A 105 3.41 -4.97 0.60
CA GLY A 105 2.67 -3.74 0.34
C GLY A 105 1.14 -3.92 0.36
N HIS A 106 0.63 -5.10 -0.01
CA HIS A 106 -0.81 -5.37 -0.09
C HIS A 106 -1.45 -5.51 1.29
N ALA A 107 -0.75 -6.11 2.25
CA ALA A 107 -1.21 -6.18 3.64
C ALA A 107 -1.57 -4.79 4.18
N GLY A 108 -0.75 -3.78 3.88
CA GLY A 108 -1.00 -2.40 4.33
C GLY A 108 -2.24 -1.77 3.67
N THR A 109 -2.42 -1.98 2.36
CA THR A 109 -3.62 -1.49 1.63
C THR A 109 -4.90 -2.23 1.98
N LEU A 110 -4.82 -3.52 2.35
CA LEU A 110 -5.96 -4.28 2.85
C LEU A 110 -6.45 -3.68 4.18
N ILE A 111 -5.52 -3.38 5.09
CA ILE A 111 -5.83 -2.79 6.38
C ILE A 111 -6.45 -1.39 6.21
N SER A 112 -5.99 -0.58 5.26
CA SER A 112 -6.48 0.79 5.09
C SER A 112 -7.76 0.89 4.25
N ALA A 113 -7.87 0.14 3.15
CA ALA A 113 -9.01 0.21 2.22
C ALA A 113 -10.08 -0.83 2.52
N ILE A 114 -9.73 -2.13 2.58
CA ILE A 114 -10.73 -3.21 2.68
C ILE A 114 -11.41 -3.17 4.06
N LEU A 115 -10.65 -3.02 5.14
CA LEU A 115 -11.25 -2.89 6.48
C LEU A 115 -12.09 -1.61 6.63
N CYS A 116 -11.78 -0.56 5.85
CA CYS A 116 -12.61 0.64 5.81
C CYS A 116 -13.97 0.36 5.17
N LEU A 117 -14.00 -0.36 4.03
CA LEU A 117 -15.25 -0.77 3.38
C LEU A 117 -16.08 -1.71 4.25
N LEU A 118 -15.41 -2.63 4.96
CA LEU A 118 -16.05 -3.54 5.92
C LEU A 118 -16.45 -2.86 7.24
N ARG A 119 -16.29 -1.53 7.34
CA ARG A 119 -16.61 -0.71 8.53
C ARG A 119 -15.99 -1.25 9.82
N GLN A 120 -14.80 -1.84 9.74
CA GLN A 120 -14.09 -2.38 10.89
C GLN A 120 -13.39 -1.26 11.66
N LYS A 121 -13.80 -1.06 12.92
CA LYS A 121 -13.35 0.07 13.75
C LYS A 121 -11.93 -0.09 14.30
N TRP A 122 -11.42 -1.32 14.44
CA TRP A 122 -10.10 -1.59 15.03
C TRP A 122 -8.93 -1.12 14.16
N ARG A 123 -9.15 -0.94 12.85
CA ARG A 123 -8.14 -0.48 11.89
C ARG A 123 -7.54 0.89 12.26
N THR A 124 -8.27 1.73 12.99
CA THR A 124 -7.90 3.13 13.26
C THR A 124 -6.55 3.29 13.97
N SER A 125 -6.20 2.32 14.82
CA SER A 125 -4.94 2.31 15.58
C SER A 125 -3.71 1.99 14.73
N ILE A 126 -3.89 1.22 13.65
CA ILE A 126 -2.79 0.70 12.81
C ILE A 126 -2.74 1.31 11.40
N ASN A 127 -3.79 2.00 10.97
CA ASN A 127 -3.97 2.47 9.60
C ASN A 127 -2.78 3.28 9.06
N ARG A 128 -2.27 4.23 9.85
CA ARG A 128 -1.15 5.09 9.42
C ARG A 128 0.16 4.31 9.28
N ALA A 129 0.41 3.34 10.16
CA ALA A 129 1.58 2.47 10.09
C ALA A 129 1.50 1.53 8.88
N ALA A 130 0.30 0.98 8.62
CA ALA A 130 0.02 0.16 7.44
C ALA A 130 0.21 0.92 6.12
N GLU A 131 -0.29 2.16 6.02
CA GLU A 131 -0.07 3.02 4.84
C GLU A 131 1.42 3.34 4.65
N ALA A 132 2.16 3.66 5.72
CA ALA A 132 3.60 3.88 5.64
C ALA A 132 4.36 2.62 5.18
N MET A 133 4.00 1.45 5.72
CA MET A 133 4.57 0.17 5.32
C MET A 133 4.39 -0.09 3.82
N THR A 134 3.18 0.13 3.28
CA THR A 134 2.93 0.01 1.83
C THR A 134 3.85 0.91 1.02
N ILE A 135 4.01 2.17 1.41
CA ILE A 135 4.84 3.12 0.66
C ILE A 135 6.30 2.66 0.63
N PHE A 136 6.86 2.24 1.78
CA PHE A 136 8.23 1.73 1.84
C PHE A 136 8.39 0.41 1.06
N ALA A 137 7.45 -0.51 1.19
CA ALA A 137 7.48 -1.78 0.48
C ALA A 137 7.43 -1.60 -1.04
N VAL A 138 6.57 -0.71 -1.54
CA VAL A 138 6.49 -0.38 -2.98
C VAL A 138 7.75 0.32 -3.47
N MET A 139 8.36 1.21 -2.67
CA MET A 139 9.65 1.81 -3.02
C MET A 139 10.76 0.76 -3.15
N CYS A 140 10.83 -0.20 -2.23
CA CYS A 140 11.76 -1.33 -2.32
C CYS A 140 11.45 -2.23 -3.53
N ALA A 141 10.18 -2.54 -3.76
CA ALA A 141 9.75 -3.34 -4.91
C ALA A 141 10.14 -2.71 -6.24
N GLY A 142 9.93 -1.39 -6.40
CA GLY A 142 10.20 -0.66 -7.64
C GLY A 142 11.67 -0.68 -8.09
N ILE A 143 12.60 -0.95 -7.18
CA ILE A 143 14.02 -1.12 -7.53
C ILE A 143 14.21 -2.33 -8.45
N PHE A 144 13.51 -3.44 -8.21
CA PHE A 144 13.79 -4.69 -8.92
C PHE A 144 13.44 -4.63 -10.42
N PRO A 145 12.24 -4.21 -10.85
CA PRO A 145 11.94 -4.06 -12.28
C PRO A 145 12.87 -3.07 -12.98
N LEU A 146 13.28 -2.01 -12.28
CA LEU A 146 14.17 -1.00 -12.84
C LEU A 146 15.58 -1.55 -13.08
N PHE A 147 16.16 -2.27 -12.11
CA PHE A 147 17.56 -2.70 -12.16
C PHE A 147 17.77 -4.10 -12.75
N HIS A 148 16.73 -4.93 -12.84
CA HIS A 148 16.87 -6.29 -13.38
C HIS A 148 17.00 -6.38 -14.91
N VAL A 149 16.68 -5.31 -15.64
CA VAL A 149 16.65 -5.30 -17.12
C VAL A 149 18.04 -5.21 -17.77
N GLY A 150 19.10 -5.03 -16.98
CA GLY A 150 20.49 -4.90 -17.46
C GLY A 150 20.83 -3.54 -18.05
N ARG A 151 19.96 -2.96 -18.89
CA ARG A 151 20.13 -1.61 -19.46
C ARG A 151 19.20 -0.60 -18.81
N VAL A 152 19.46 -0.30 -17.54
CA VAL A 152 18.68 0.66 -16.71
C VAL A 152 18.45 2.00 -17.41
N TRP A 153 19.43 2.52 -18.15
CA TRP A 153 19.34 3.81 -18.82
C TRP A 153 18.30 3.87 -19.96
N PHE A 154 17.73 2.74 -20.39
CA PHE A 154 16.59 2.69 -21.32
C PHE A 154 15.25 2.40 -20.63
N ALA A 155 15.20 2.33 -19.29
CA ALA A 155 13.95 2.05 -18.57
C ALA A 155 12.84 3.08 -18.84
N TRP A 156 13.20 4.29 -19.28
CA TRP A 156 12.24 5.31 -19.70
C TRP A 156 11.41 4.92 -20.93
N TRP A 157 11.84 3.93 -21.73
CA TRP A 157 11.04 3.36 -22.84
C TRP A 157 9.84 2.54 -22.36
N LEU A 158 9.82 2.12 -21.10
CA LEU A 158 8.69 1.40 -20.52
C LEU A 158 7.48 2.31 -20.29
N PHE A 159 7.73 3.60 -20.05
CA PHE A 159 6.65 4.56 -19.90
C PHE A 159 6.12 4.93 -21.28
N PRO A 160 4.79 5.06 -21.43
CA PRO A 160 4.20 5.67 -22.63
C PRO A 160 4.51 7.17 -22.62
N LEU A 161 5.77 7.52 -22.87
CA LEU A 161 6.18 8.91 -22.96
C LEU A 161 5.60 9.51 -24.23
N PRO A 162 5.04 10.72 -24.13
CA PRO A 162 4.57 11.43 -25.29
C PRO A 162 5.66 11.64 -26.34
N ASN A 163 5.34 11.30 -27.59
CA ASN A 163 6.00 11.82 -28.79
C ASN A 163 5.79 13.38 -28.85
N PRO A 164 6.43 14.13 -29.78
CA PRO A 164 6.52 15.61 -29.81
C PRO A 164 5.24 16.44 -29.56
N ASP A 165 4.05 15.87 -29.63
CA ASP A 165 2.77 16.56 -29.50
C ASP A 165 2.42 17.04 -28.08
N LEU A 166 3.01 16.50 -27.01
CA LEU A 166 2.84 17.07 -25.65
C LEU A 166 3.82 18.21 -25.31
N GLY A 167 4.81 18.48 -26.18
CA GLY A 167 5.68 19.66 -26.07
C GLY A 167 4.90 20.97 -26.20
N ALA A 168 3.90 20.99 -27.09
CA ALA A 168 3.03 22.15 -27.31
C ALA A 168 2.17 22.54 -26.09
N ILE A 169 1.93 21.61 -25.17
CA ILE A 169 1.16 21.82 -23.93
C ILE A 169 2.07 22.30 -22.79
N ARG A 170 3.35 21.88 -22.77
CA ARG A 170 4.37 22.30 -21.78
C ARG A 170 4.77 23.78 -21.93
N ASP A 171 4.83 24.28 -23.16
CA ASP A 171 5.33 25.63 -23.47
C ASP A 171 4.36 26.78 -23.09
N ARG A 172 3.21 26.45 -22.47
CA ARG A 172 2.25 27.43 -21.90
C ARG A 172 2.37 27.64 -20.39
N ALA A 173 3.23 26.91 -19.68
CA ALA A 173 3.29 26.97 -18.22
C ALA A 173 4.27 28.04 -17.68
N LYS A 174 3.74 29.17 -17.19
CA LYS A 174 4.50 30.23 -16.49
C LYS A 174 4.51 29.96 -14.97
N THR A 175 5.68 29.70 -14.39
CA THR A 175 5.80 28.94 -13.14
C THR A 175 5.45 29.73 -11.86
N TRP A 176 4.30 29.41 -11.24
CA TRP A 176 3.87 29.83 -9.88
C TRP A 176 4.31 28.83 -8.77
N TRP A 177 4.85 27.70 -9.19
CA TRP A 177 4.84 26.42 -8.47
C TRP A 177 5.84 26.32 -7.30
N ARG A 178 6.79 27.25 -7.19
CA ARG A 178 7.74 27.32 -6.07
C ARG A 178 7.20 28.03 -4.82
N LYS A 179 6.14 28.85 -4.94
CA LYS A 179 5.45 29.50 -3.80
C LYS A 179 4.21 28.71 -3.32
N ALA A 180 3.59 27.91 -4.20
CA ALA A 180 2.46 27.03 -3.86
C ALA A 180 2.88 25.80 -3.04
N PHE A 181 4.08 25.26 -3.29
CA PHE A 181 4.52 23.97 -2.78
C PHE A 181 4.40 23.78 -1.26
N TYR A 182 4.79 24.77 -0.45
CA TYR A 182 4.75 24.66 1.02
C TYR A 182 3.42 25.12 1.66
N SER A 183 2.58 25.93 0.98
CA SER A 183 1.22 26.26 1.44
C SER A 183 0.19 25.20 1.03
N LEU A 184 0.50 24.40 -0.01
CA LEU A 184 -0.31 23.31 -0.56
C LEU A 184 -0.26 22.05 0.31
N LEU A 185 0.87 21.77 0.97
CA LEU A 185 1.02 20.59 1.85
C LEU A 185 0.07 20.59 3.05
N ALA A 186 -0.42 21.76 3.48
CA ALA A 186 -1.41 21.88 4.55
C ALA A 186 -2.87 22.02 4.05
N LEU A 187 -3.09 22.22 2.74
CA LEU A 187 -4.40 22.45 2.10
C LEU A 187 -5.37 23.42 2.83
N GLY A 188 -4.89 24.26 3.75
CA GLY A 188 -5.76 25.11 4.58
C GLY A 188 -6.79 24.33 5.40
N TRP A 189 -6.45 23.12 5.87
CA TRP A 189 -7.33 22.33 6.73
C TRP A 189 -7.68 23.10 8.02
N ARG A 190 -8.95 23.45 8.20
CA ARG A 190 -9.46 24.22 9.36
C ARG A 190 -10.35 23.36 10.26
N GLY A 191 -10.51 22.07 9.95
CA GLY A 191 -11.34 21.14 10.72
C GLY A 191 -12.84 21.46 10.69
N GLY A 192 -13.33 22.23 9.71
CA GLY A 192 -14.75 22.58 9.61
C GLY A 192 -15.63 21.39 9.21
N ASN A 193 -16.90 21.42 9.61
CA ASN A 193 -17.85 20.30 9.40
C ASN A 193 -17.97 19.87 7.91
N ARG A 194 -17.90 20.83 6.98
CA ARG A 194 -17.94 20.58 5.53
C ARG A 194 -16.65 19.94 5.00
N GLN A 195 -15.49 20.26 5.59
CA GLN A 195 -14.23 19.62 5.23
C GLN A 195 -14.19 18.17 5.74
N TRP A 196 -14.74 17.91 6.93
CA TRP A 196 -14.87 16.56 7.49
C TRP A 196 -15.78 15.66 6.65
N SER A 197 -16.98 16.12 6.28
CA SER A 197 -17.89 15.34 5.44
C SER A 197 -17.27 15.00 4.08
N ASN A 198 -16.55 15.95 3.46
CA ASN A 198 -15.84 15.73 2.21
C ASN A 198 -14.66 14.74 2.37
N PHE A 199 -13.92 14.83 3.49
CA PHE A 199 -12.81 13.94 3.79
C PHE A 199 -13.28 12.49 4.00
N GLU A 200 -14.36 12.28 4.75
CA GLU A 200 -14.95 10.95 4.94
C GLU A 200 -15.41 10.35 3.61
N MET A 201 -16.09 11.14 2.77
CA MET A 201 -16.53 10.69 1.46
C MET A 201 -15.32 10.36 0.55
N ALA A 202 -14.30 11.22 0.53
CA ALA A 202 -13.09 10.98 -0.25
C ALA A 202 -12.35 9.71 0.20
N TYR A 203 -12.24 9.47 1.51
CA TYR A 203 -11.60 8.28 2.04
C TYR A 203 -12.36 7.01 1.67
N LEU A 204 -13.70 7.04 1.70
CA LEU A 204 -14.53 5.92 1.24
C LEU A 204 -14.40 5.66 -0.26
N LEU A 205 -14.37 6.71 -1.08
CA LEU A 205 -14.15 6.58 -2.53
C LEU A 205 -12.76 6.02 -2.84
N LEU A 206 -11.72 6.52 -2.17
CA LEU A 206 -10.36 6.00 -2.31
C LEU A 206 -10.24 4.56 -1.84
N ALA A 207 -10.90 4.18 -0.74
CA ALA A 207 -10.97 2.80 -0.30
C ALA A 207 -11.68 1.90 -1.33
N GLY A 208 -12.77 2.39 -1.92
CA GLY A 208 -13.51 1.73 -3.00
C GLY A 208 -12.70 1.53 -4.28
N LEU A 209 -11.90 2.53 -4.68
CA LEU A 209 -11.02 2.46 -5.85
C LEU A 209 -9.74 1.66 -5.59
N SER A 210 -9.20 1.73 -4.38
CA SER A 210 -7.98 1.01 -3.97
C SER A 210 -8.22 -0.50 -3.91
N THR A 211 -9.39 -0.95 -3.45
CA THR A 211 -9.69 -2.39 -3.33
C THR A 211 -9.53 -3.18 -4.65
N PRO A 212 -10.15 -2.81 -5.78
CA PRO A 212 -9.93 -3.50 -7.05
C PRO A 212 -8.52 -3.28 -7.61
N LEU A 213 -7.88 -2.14 -7.31
CA LEU A 213 -6.49 -1.88 -7.70
C LEU A 213 -5.52 -2.85 -6.99
N VAL A 214 -5.73 -3.10 -5.70
CA VAL A 214 -4.94 -4.03 -4.89
C VAL A 214 -5.13 -5.47 -5.38
N LEU A 215 -6.35 -5.86 -5.76
CA LEU A 215 -6.56 -7.18 -6.36
C LEU A 215 -5.89 -7.27 -7.75
N SER A 216 -5.98 -6.21 -8.56
CA SER A 216 -5.44 -6.22 -9.92
C SER A 216 -3.91 -6.21 -9.97
N VAL A 217 -3.22 -5.48 -9.10
CA VAL A 217 -1.75 -5.42 -9.09
C VAL A 217 -1.13 -6.80 -8.86
N HIS A 218 -1.58 -7.55 -7.86
CA HIS A 218 -1.07 -8.92 -7.63
C HIS A 218 -1.51 -9.92 -8.68
N THR A 219 -2.69 -9.72 -9.26
CA THR A 219 -3.16 -10.53 -10.40
C THR A 219 -2.26 -10.30 -11.63
N ILE A 220 -1.87 -9.06 -11.91
CA ILE A 220 -0.94 -8.71 -13.01
C ILE A 220 0.43 -9.34 -12.77
N VAL A 221 0.99 -9.19 -11.57
CA VAL A 221 2.27 -9.82 -11.20
C VAL A 221 2.20 -11.35 -11.32
N SER A 222 1.05 -11.95 -11.01
CA SER A 222 0.81 -13.38 -11.19
C SER A 222 0.72 -13.79 -12.66
N PHE A 223 0.13 -12.94 -13.52
CA PHE A 223 0.02 -13.21 -14.95
C PHE A 223 1.37 -13.31 -15.66
N ASP A 224 2.41 -12.64 -15.15
CA ASP A 224 3.79 -12.78 -15.66
C ASP A 224 4.27 -14.25 -15.63
N PHE A 225 3.73 -15.08 -14.72
CA PHE A 225 3.99 -16.51 -14.65
C PHE A 225 2.88 -17.33 -15.32
N ALA A 226 1.62 -17.03 -15.01
CA ALA A 226 0.46 -17.84 -15.37
C ALA A 226 0.24 -17.95 -16.89
N VAL A 227 0.62 -16.91 -17.65
CA VAL A 227 0.47 -16.87 -19.11
C VAL A 227 1.65 -17.54 -19.83
N SER A 228 2.74 -17.85 -19.12
CA SER A 228 3.90 -18.53 -19.71
C SER A 228 3.56 -19.98 -20.10
N ASN A 229 4.29 -20.54 -21.06
CA ASN A 229 4.18 -21.96 -21.45
C ASN A 229 5.06 -22.89 -20.60
N VAL A 230 5.64 -22.40 -19.50
CA VAL A 230 6.53 -23.20 -18.65
C VAL A 230 5.68 -24.19 -17.85
N PRO A 231 5.96 -25.51 -17.90
CA PRO A 231 5.27 -26.50 -17.09
C PRO A 231 5.35 -26.14 -15.60
N GLY A 232 4.20 -26.17 -14.92
CA GLY A 232 4.08 -25.77 -13.52
C GLY A 232 3.80 -24.28 -13.31
N TRP A 233 4.00 -23.41 -14.32
CA TRP A 233 3.61 -22.01 -14.26
C TRP A 233 2.31 -21.73 -15.00
N HIS A 234 2.03 -22.47 -16.08
CA HIS A 234 0.81 -22.31 -16.86
C HIS A 234 -0.43 -22.83 -16.11
N THR A 235 -1.10 -21.97 -15.34
CA THR A 235 -2.31 -22.33 -14.60
C THR A 235 -3.20 -21.13 -14.29
N THR A 236 -4.50 -21.37 -14.28
CA THR A 236 -5.52 -20.33 -14.03
C THR A 236 -5.73 -20.02 -12.56
N ILE A 237 -5.19 -20.83 -11.64
CA ILE A 237 -5.34 -20.63 -10.18
C ILE A 237 -4.34 -19.64 -9.59
N PHE A 238 -3.27 -19.31 -10.32
CA PHE A 238 -2.21 -18.45 -9.81
C PHE A 238 -2.69 -17.05 -9.41
N PRO A 239 -3.54 -16.34 -10.17
CA PRO A 239 -3.94 -14.98 -9.77
C PRO A 239 -4.61 -14.89 -8.38
N PRO A 240 -5.66 -15.68 -8.06
CA PRO A 240 -6.22 -15.64 -6.71
C PRO A 240 -5.26 -16.21 -5.65
N TYR A 241 -4.39 -17.16 -6.00
CA TYR A 241 -3.39 -17.72 -5.07
C TYR A 241 -2.32 -16.69 -4.68
N PHE A 242 -1.81 -15.91 -5.64
CA PHE A 242 -0.84 -14.85 -5.38
C PHE A 242 -1.43 -13.73 -4.53
N VAL A 243 -2.69 -13.36 -4.78
CA VAL A 243 -3.42 -12.40 -3.92
C VAL A 243 -3.54 -12.94 -2.49
N ALA A 244 -3.90 -14.21 -2.31
CA ALA A 244 -3.97 -14.82 -0.97
C ALA A 244 -2.59 -14.85 -0.28
N GLY A 245 -1.53 -15.19 -1.02
CA GLY A 245 -0.15 -15.17 -0.53
C GLY A 245 0.30 -13.77 -0.09
N ALA A 246 -0.06 -12.74 -0.84
CA ALA A 246 0.25 -11.34 -0.52
C ALA A 246 -0.43 -10.84 0.76
N ILE A 247 -1.62 -11.36 1.06
CA ILE A 247 -2.33 -11.04 2.31
C ILE A 247 -1.68 -11.74 3.50
N PHE A 248 -1.02 -12.89 3.27
CA PHE A 248 -0.40 -13.70 4.30
C PHE A 248 1.02 -13.25 4.67
N SER A 249 1.78 -12.74 3.70
CA SER A 249 3.18 -12.27 3.87
C SER A 249 3.30 -11.00 4.72
#